data_AF-A0A946CEE0-F1
#
_entry.id   AF-A0A946CEE0-F1
#
_cell.length_a   1.000
_cell.length_b   1.000
_cell.length_c   1.000
_cell.angle_alpha   90.00
_cell.angle_beta   90.00
_cell.angle_gamma   90.00
#
_symmetry.space_group_name_H-M   'P 1'
#
loop_
_entity.id
_entity.type
_entity.pdbx_description
1 polymer ?
#
loop_
_entity_poly.entity_id
_entity_poly.type
_entity_poly.pdbx_seq_one_letter_code
_entity_poly.pdbx_strand_id
1 'polypeptide(L)'
;MHKKTDIGSTLEALKLAGESAQVALPAGNPAKSSKRKIHEESYPYRKKLSQQKYEKQLALLQTELLKAQNWVRSSGQQIVILFEGRDAAGKGGAIKRFTEHLNPRGARVVALEKPTDRERGEWYFQRYINNLPTKGEIVLFDRSWYNRAGVERVMG
;
A
#
# COMPACT_ATOMS: atom_id res chain seq x y z
N MET A 1 -10.24 -3.88 40.08
CA MET A 1 -8.80 -3.98 39.74
C MET A 1 -8.65 -3.99 38.22
N HIS A 2 -8.39 -2.82 37.61
CA HIS A 2 -8.09 -2.73 36.18
C HIS A 2 -6.59 -2.90 35.98
N LYS A 3 -6.17 -3.99 35.33
CA LYS A 3 -4.78 -4.15 34.89
C LYS A 3 -4.52 -3.12 33.78
N LYS A 4 -3.71 -2.11 34.06
CA LYS A 4 -3.15 -1.22 33.04
C LYS A 4 -2.27 -2.06 32.14
N THR A 5 -2.63 -2.20 30.87
CA THR A 5 -1.77 -2.80 29.85
C THR A 5 -0.61 -1.84 29.62
N ASP A 6 0.59 -2.29 29.96
CA ASP A 6 1.82 -1.50 29.87
C ASP A 6 2.20 -1.28 28.40
N ILE A 7 2.21 -0.01 27.98
CA ILE A 7 2.51 0.43 26.60
C ILE A 7 3.93 0.03 26.21
N GLY A 8 4.83 -0.16 27.19
CA GLY A 8 6.20 -0.64 26.95
C GLY A 8 6.24 -2.04 26.33
N SER A 9 5.42 -2.97 26.82
CA SER A 9 5.39 -4.36 26.34
C SER A 9 4.87 -4.50 24.91
N THR A 10 3.93 -3.63 24.51
CA THR A 10 3.35 -3.64 23.17
C THR A 10 4.30 -3.08 22.11
N LEU A 11 5.14 -2.11 22.49
CA LEU A 11 6.18 -1.54 21.62
C LEU A 11 7.36 -2.49 21.46
N GLU A 12 7.69 -3.27 22.48
CA GLU A 12 8.72 -4.31 22.41
C GLU A 12 8.29 -5.47 21.50
N ALA A 13 7.02 -5.89 21.58
CA ALA A 13 6.45 -6.89 20.68
C ALA A 13 6.42 -6.42 19.20
N LEU A 14 6.18 -5.14 18.95
CA LEU A 14 6.23 -4.55 17.60
C LEU A 14 7.67 -4.40 17.08
N LYS A 15 8.65 -4.16 17.95
CA LYS A 15 10.07 -4.14 17.60
C LYS A 15 10.57 -5.54 17.22
N LEU A 16 10.18 -6.57 17.98
CA LEU A 16 10.49 -7.97 17.71
C LEU A 16 9.83 -8.49 16.42
N ALA A 17 8.64 -7.98 16.07
CA ALA A 17 7.97 -8.30 14.80
C ALA A 17 8.56 -7.56 13.58
N GLY A 18 9.34 -6.50 13.81
CA GLY A 18 9.94 -5.65 12.77
C GLY A 18 11.32 -6.12 12.28
N GLU A 19 11.98 -7.03 12.99
CA GLU A 19 13.28 -7.56 12.57
C GLU A 19 13.10 -8.80 11.69
N SER A 20 13.44 -8.63 10.40
CA SER A 20 13.73 -9.67 9.40
C SER A 20 12.56 -10.50 8.85
N ALA A 21 11.56 -9.83 8.25
CA ALA A 21 10.82 -10.43 7.14
C ALA A 21 11.61 -10.25 5.83
N GLN A 22 12.80 -10.86 5.73
CA GLN A 22 13.44 -11.08 4.44
C GLN A 22 12.64 -12.18 3.74
N VAL A 23 11.76 -11.78 2.83
CA VAL A 23 11.09 -12.71 1.91
C VAL A 23 12.16 -13.23 0.95
N ALA A 24 12.83 -14.31 1.32
CA ALA A 24 13.73 -15.03 0.45
C ALA A 24 12.91 -15.56 -0.74
N LEU A 25 13.18 -15.02 -1.92
CA LEU A 25 12.66 -15.55 -3.18
C LEU A 25 13.35 -16.91 -3.43
N PRO A 26 12.61 -17.98 -3.75
CA PRO A 26 13.23 -19.28 -3.99
C PRO A 26 14.13 -19.22 -5.25
N ALA A 27 15.39 -19.64 -5.10
CA ALA A 27 16.34 -19.76 -6.20
C ALA A 27 15.87 -20.84 -7.20
N GLY A 28 15.29 -20.41 -8.33
CA GLY A 28 14.82 -21.31 -9.39
C GLY A 28 15.95 -21.72 -10.34
N ASN A 29 16.33 -23.01 -10.30
CA ASN A 29 17.31 -23.63 -11.21
C ASN A 29 16.88 -23.52 -12.71
N PRO A 30 17.75 -23.11 -13.67
CA PRO A 30 17.28 -22.80 -15.00
C PRO A 30 17.27 -24.01 -15.94
N ALA A 31 16.21 -24.82 -15.93
CA ALA A 31 15.97 -25.81 -16.99
C ALA A 31 15.36 -25.15 -18.24
N LYS A 32 15.90 -25.47 -19.42
CA LYS A 32 15.61 -24.86 -20.73
C LYS A 32 14.29 -25.38 -21.35
N SER A 33 13.37 -24.50 -21.76
CA SER A 33 12.60 -24.65 -23.02
C SER A 33 11.87 -23.36 -23.45
N SER A 34 12.25 -22.90 -24.65
CA SER A 34 11.43 -22.30 -25.72
C SER A 34 10.32 -21.25 -25.43
N LYS A 35 10.65 -20.00 -25.82
CA LYS A 35 9.83 -18.96 -26.48
C LYS A 35 8.79 -18.15 -25.66
N ARG A 36 9.26 -17.09 -24.99
CA ARG A 36 8.96 -15.65 -25.24
C ARG A 36 9.63 -14.81 -24.14
N LYS A 37 10.48 -13.84 -24.54
CA LYS A 37 11.24 -12.98 -23.62
C LYS A 37 10.27 -12.05 -22.87
N ILE A 38 9.99 -12.36 -21.61
CA ILE A 38 9.80 -11.33 -20.60
C ILE A 38 11.16 -10.61 -20.55
N HIS A 39 11.26 -9.28 -20.59
CA HIS A 39 12.56 -8.63 -20.43
C HIS A 39 13.11 -9.01 -19.04
N GLU A 40 14.06 -9.94 -19.00
CA GLU A 40 14.21 -10.96 -17.93
C GLU A 40 15.38 -10.74 -16.96
N GLU A 41 16.01 -9.56 -16.93
CA GLU A 41 17.20 -9.42 -16.08
C GLU A 41 16.87 -9.16 -14.60
N SER A 42 15.61 -8.81 -14.27
CA SER A 42 15.21 -8.43 -12.90
C SER A 42 13.97 -9.14 -12.32
N TYR A 43 13.24 -9.97 -13.09
CA TYR A 43 12.03 -10.62 -12.57
C TYR A 43 12.31 -12.07 -12.16
N PRO A 44 12.18 -12.44 -10.88
CA PRO A 44 12.70 -13.71 -10.34
C PRO A 44 11.87 -14.94 -10.74
N TYR A 45 10.72 -14.77 -11.39
CA TYR A 45 9.77 -15.84 -11.67
C TYR A 45 9.56 -16.05 -13.17
N ARG A 46 9.70 -17.31 -13.61
CA ARG A 46 9.47 -17.73 -15.00
C ARG A 46 8.02 -17.70 -15.44
N LYS A 47 7.08 -17.80 -14.49
CA LYS A 47 5.64 -17.88 -14.75
C LYS A 47 4.89 -16.93 -13.83
N LYS A 48 3.77 -16.38 -14.30
CA LYS A 48 2.83 -15.63 -13.47
C LYS A 48 2.17 -16.56 -12.44
N LEU A 49 1.74 -16.00 -11.32
CA LEU A 49 0.92 -16.70 -10.34
C LEU A 49 -0.37 -17.18 -11.03
N SER A 50 -0.76 -18.43 -10.79
CA SER A 50 -2.00 -18.96 -11.38
C SER A 50 -3.22 -18.26 -10.77
N GLN A 51 -4.25 -18.04 -11.58
CA GLN A 51 -5.46 -17.32 -11.16
C GLN A 51 -6.09 -17.91 -9.89
N GLN A 52 -6.24 -19.24 -9.85
CA GLN A 52 -6.81 -19.94 -8.70
C GLN A 52 -6.01 -19.73 -7.40
N LYS A 53 -4.67 -19.73 -7.47
CA LYS A 53 -3.81 -19.48 -6.31
C LYS A 53 -3.91 -18.02 -5.87
N TYR A 54 -3.90 -17.11 -6.83
CA TYR A 54 -4.05 -15.68 -6.60
C TYR A 54 -5.37 -15.35 -5.90
N GLU A 55 -6.51 -15.83 -6.41
CA GLU A 55 -7.83 -15.55 -5.84
C GLU A 55 -7.97 -16.13 -4.42
N LYS A 56 -7.46 -17.35 -4.20
CA LYS A 56 -7.46 -17.97 -2.87
C LYS A 56 -6.67 -17.12 -1.86
N GLN A 57 -5.47 -16.68 -2.23
CA GLN A 57 -4.64 -15.85 -1.35
C GLN A 57 -5.24 -14.46 -1.14
N LEU A 58 -5.78 -13.86 -2.19
CA LEU A 58 -6.43 -12.56 -2.13
C LEU A 58 -7.58 -12.54 -1.14
N ALA A 59 -8.47 -13.55 -1.17
CA ALA A 59 -9.60 -13.63 -0.25
C ALA A 59 -9.16 -13.73 1.22
N LEU A 60 -8.10 -14.48 1.50
CA LEU A 60 -7.52 -14.59 2.85
C LEU A 60 -6.95 -13.25 3.30
N LEU A 61 -6.18 -12.58 2.45
CA LEU A 61 -5.60 -11.27 2.78
C LEU A 61 -6.67 -10.18 2.97
N GLN A 62 -7.73 -10.20 2.17
CA GLN A 62 -8.86 -9.28 2.32
C GLN A 62 -9.62 -9.52 3.63
N THR A 63 -9.70 -10.77 4.10
CA THR A 63 -10.24 -11.09 5.43
C THR A 63 -9.37 -10.52 6.54
N GLU A 64 -8.05 -10.65 6.45
CA GLU A 64 -7.13 -10.04 7.41
C GLU A 64 -7.19 -8.51 7.36
N LEU A 65 -7.40 -7.93 6.18
CA LEU A 65 -7.51 -6.50 6.00
C LEU A 65 -8.76 -5.91 6.69
N LEU A 66 -9.87 -6.65 6.72
CA LEU A 66 -11.05 -6.30 7.50
C LEU A 66 -10.78 -6.31 9.00
N LYS A 67 -10.03 -7.31 9.50
CA LYS A 67 -9.60 -7.34 10.90
C LYS A 67 -8.70 -6.15 11.24
N ALA A 68 -7.76 -5.83 10.35
CA ALA A 68 -6.91 -4.66 10.47
C ALA A 68 -7.73 -3.36 10.50
N GLN A 69 -8.72 -3.20 9.63
CA GLN A 69 -9.61 -2.03 9.64
C GLN A 69 -10.38 -1.91 10.96
N ASN A 70 -10.92 -3.01 11.47
CA ASN A 70 -11.62 -3.02 12.77
C ASN A 70 -10.68 -2.63 13.92
N TRP A 71 -9.44 -3.10 13.89
CA TRP A 71 -8.42 -2.70 14.86
C TRP A 71 -8.04 -1.23 14.74
N VAL A 72 -7.82 -0.70 13.54
CA VAL A 72 -7.56 0.73 13.31
C VAL A 72 -8.67 1.57 13.92
N ARG A 73 -9.92 1.20 13.66
CA ARG A 73 -11.09 1.89 14.20
C ARG A 73 -11.16 1.85 15.73
N SER A 74 -10.97 0.69 16.36
CA SER A 74 -11.09 0.54 17.81
C SER A 74 -9.92 1.15 18.58
N SER A 75 -8.72 1.11 18.01
CA SER A 75 -7.51 1.71 18.59
C SER A 75 -7.37 3.21 18.31
N GLY A 76 -8.09 3.74 17.32
CA GLY A 76 -7.98 5.13 16.89
C GLY A 76 -6.71 5.44 16.09
N GLN A 77 -5.99 4.42 15.63
CA GLN A 77 -4.79 4.59 14.80
C GLN A 77 -5.13 5.29 13.48
N GLN A 78 -4.14 5.96 12.89
CA GLN A 78 -4.29 6.77 11.70
C GLN A 78 -3.32 6.25 10.65
N ILE A 79 -3.82 5.64 9.58
CA ILE A 79 -2.97 4.98 8.57
C ILE A 79 -3.01 5.73 7.24
N VAL A 80 -1.83 6.01 6.69
CA VAL A 80 -1.65 6.51 5.33
C VAL A 80 -0.91 5.47 4.50
N ILE A 81 -1.43 5.16 3.32
CA ILE A 81 -0.80 4.24 2.36
C ILE A 81 -0.57 5.00 1.05
N LEU A 82 0.67 5.08 0.59
CA LEU A 82 1.03 5.79 -0.63
C LEU A 82 1.30 4.81 -1.77
N PHE A 83 0.59 4.98 -2.89
CA PHE A 83 0.81 4.20 -4.10
C PHE A 83 1.61 5.02 -5.11
N GLU A 84 2.90 4.72 -5.21
CA GLU A 84 3.82 5.29 -6.18
C GLU A 84 4.35 4.24 -7.16
N GLY A 85 4.80 4.69 -8.32
CA GLY A 85 5.30 3.80 -9.36
C GLY A 85 5.07 4.34 -10.77
N ARG A 86 5.77 3.71 -11.72
CA ARG A 86 5.72 4.04 -13.15
C ARG A 86 4.29 3.93 -13.71
N ASP A 87 4.05 4.64 -14.80
CA ASP A 87 2.79 4.49 -15.53
C ASP A 87 2.62 3.03 -15.98
N ALA A 88 1.37 2.54 -15.93
CA ALA A 88 1.00 1.15 -16.18
C ALA A 88 1.62 0.09 -15.23
N ALA A 89 2.24 0.47 -14.11
CA ALA A 89 2.78 -0.49 -13.13
C ALA A 89 1.71 -1.29 -12.34
N GLY A 90 0.42 -0.92 -12.46
CA GLY A 90 -0.69 -1.66 -11.83
C GLY A 90 -1.22 -1.08 -10.50
N LYS A 91 -0.90 0.18 -10.17
CA LYS A 91 -1.33 0.86 -8.93
C LYS A 91 -2.83 0.81 -8.71
N GLY A 92 -3.62 1.25 -9.70
CA GLY A 92 -5.09 1.25 -9.61
C GLY A 92 -5.68 -0.16 -9.40
N GLY A 93 -5.07 -1.19 -9.98
CA GLY A 93 -5.46 -2.58 -9.75
C GLY A 93 -5.22 -3.01 -8.31
N ALA A 94 -4.06 -2.66 -7.73
CA ALA A 94 -3.74 -2.95 -6.34
C ALA A 94 -4.68 -2.20 -5.37
N ILE A 95 -4.92 -0.91 -5.59
CA ILE A 95 -5.87 -0.11 -4.80
C ILE A 95 -7.26 -0.73 -4.86
N LYS A 96 -7.75 -1.08 -6.05
CA LYS A 96 -9.06 -1.72 -6.22
C LYS A 96 -9.19 -2.98 -5.37
N ARG A 97 -8.17 -3.84 -5.33
CA ARG A 97 -8.17 -5.08 -4.52
C ARG A 97 -8.08 -4.81 -3.03
N PHE A 98 -7.41 -3.73 -2.62
CA PHE A 98 -7.36 -3.31 -1.24
C PHE A 98 -8.73 -2.81 -0.75
N THR A 99 -9.43 -2.03 -1.57
CA THR A 99 -10.69 -1.38 -1.15
C THR A 99 -11.95 -2.19 -1.43
N GLU A 100 -11.86 -3.27 -2.22
CA GLU A 100 -13.00 -4.07 -2.68
C GLU A 100 -13.97 -4.51 -1.57
N HIS A 101 -13.42 -4.87 -0.40
CA HIS A 101 -14.20 -5.36 0.73
C HIS A 101 -14.11 -4.48 1.98
N LEU A 102 -13.40 -3.33 1.92
CA LEU A 102 -13.27 -2.45 3.07
C LEU A 102 -14.53 -1.60 3.27
N ASN A 103 -14.85 -1.30 4.53
CA ASN A 103 -15.94 -0.36 4.82
C ASN A 103 -15.52 1.06 4.40
N PRO A 104 -16.26 1.74 3.50
CA PRO A 104 -15.88 3.05 2.97
C PRO A 104 -15.89 4.16 4.04
N ARG A 105 -16.53 3.94 5.20
CA ARG A 105 -16.55 4.92 6.30
C ARG A 105 -15.26 4.99 7.10
N GLY A 106 -14.39 3.97 6.99
CA GLY A 106 -13.11 3.92 7.70
C GLY A 106 -11.90 3.79 6.78
N ALA A 107 -12.12 3.69 5.47
CA ALA A 107 -11.08 3.63 4.47
C ALA A 107 -11.50 4.39 3.21
N ARG A 108 -10.67 5.32 2.73
CA ARG A 108 -10.96 6.08 1.51
C ARG A 108 -9.73 6.23 0.63
N VAL A 109 -9.98 6.42 -0.67
CA VAL A 109 -8.95 6.67 -1.68
C VAL A 109 -8.93 8.16 -2.00
N VAL A 110 -7.74 8.71 -2.11
CA VAL A 110 -7.46 10.07 -2.55
C VAL A 110 -6.70 9.97 -3.87
N ALA A 111 -7.32 10.44 -4.93
CA ALA A 111 -6.71 10.59 -6.25
C ALA A 111 -6.84 12.06 -6.65
N LEU A 112 -5.82 12.86 -6.32
CA LEU A 112 -5.85 14.29 -6.63
C LEU A 112 -5.56 14.51 -8.12
N GLU A 113 -6.34 15.38 -8.74
CA GLU A 113 -6.07 15.88 -10.09
C GLU A 113 -4.89 16.87 -10.09
N LYS A 114 -4.58 17.41 -11.28
CA LYS A 114 -3.63 18.52 -11.43
C LYS A 114 -4.02 19.67 -10.50
N PRO A 115 -3.05 20.35 -9.87
CA PRO A 115 -3.35 21.44 -8.94
C PRO A 115 -4.04 22.59 -9.67
N THR A 116 -5.13 23.06 -9.08
CA THR A 116 -5.86 24.27 -9.50
C THR A 116 -4.96 25.51 -9.38
N ASP A 117 -5.37 26.61 -10.02
CA ASP A 117 -4.61 27.87 -10.00
C ASP A 117 -4.36 28.37 -8.57
N ARG A 118 -5.37 28.20 -7.70
CA ARG A 118 -5.25 28.49 -6.28
C ARG A 118 -4.24 27.57 -5.59
N GLU A 119 -4.37 26.25 -5.75
CA GLU A 119 -3.45 25.28 -5.13
C GLU A 119 -1.99 25.45 -5.58
N ARG A 120 -1.76 25.96 -6.79
CA ARG A 120 -0.40 26.29 -7.28
C ARG A 120 0.20 27.50 -6.56
N GLY A 121 -0.62 28.42 -6.06
CA GLY A 121 -0.19 29.53 -5.22
C GLY A 121 -0.11 29.20 -3.73
N GLU A 122 -0.74 28.11 -3.29
CA GLU A 122 -0.65 27.59 -1.92
C GLU A 122 0.67 26.85 -1.67
N TRP A 123 0.98 26.61 -0.39
CA TRP A 123 2.12 25.77 -0.06
C TRP A 123 1.89 24.33 -0.53
N TYR A 124 2.87 23.73 -1.19
CA TYR A 124 2.72 22.46 -1.92
C TYR A 124 2.04 21.32 -1.13
N PHE A 125 2.38 21.18 0.15
CA PHE A 125 1.86 20.10 0.99
C PHE A 125 0.40 20.34 1.44
N GLN A 126 -0.09 21.57 1.36
CA GLN A 126 -1.40 21.97 1.89
C GLN A 126 -2.54 21.13 1.30
N ARG A 127 -2.55 20.91 -0.02
CA ARG A 127 -3.56 20.08 -0.69
C ARG A 127 -3.57 18.62 -0.23
N TYR A 128 -2.42 18.09 0.18
CA TYR A 128 -2.29 16.72 0.68
C TYR A 128 -2.63 16.61 2.17
N ILE A 129 -2.21 17.59 2.97
CA ILE A 129 -2.47 17.63 4.42
C ILE A 129 -3.98 17.65 4.71
N ASN A 130 -4.76 18.37 3.89
CA ASN A 130 -6.23 18.40 3.98
C ASN A 130 -6.88 17.02 3.80
N ASN A 131 -6.13 16.04 3.30
CA ASN A 131 -6.59 14.68 3.05
C ASN A 131 -6.02 13.66 4.03
N LEU A 132 -5.25 14.05 5.05
CA LEU A 132 -4.73 13.10 6.04
C LEU A 132 -5.85 12.47 6.90
N PRO A 133 -5.67 11.25 7.40
CA PRO A 133 -6.67 10.54 8.20
C PRO A 133 -6.92 11.22 9.54
N THR A 134 -8.16 11.15 10.03
CA THR A 134 -8.46 11.31 11.46
C THR A 134 -8.41 9.95 12.19
N LYS A 135 -8.65 9.93 13.50
CA LYS A 135 -8.60 8.73 14.34
C LYS A 135 -9.46 7.62 13.76
N GLY A 136 -8.86 6.45 13.58
CA GLY A 136 -9.55 5.26 13.08
C GLY A 136 -9.75 5.22 11.56
N GLU A 137 -9.10 6.11 10.81
CA GLU A 137 -9.18 6.14 9.36
C GLU A 137 -7.92 5.58 8.68
N ILE A 138 -8.16 4.96 7.53
CA ILE A 138 -7.14 4.55 6.56
C ILE A 138 -7.32 5.41 5.31
N VAL A 139 -6.27 6.10 4.87
CA VAL A 139 -6.28 6.88 3.63
C VAL A 139 -5.26 6.32 2.66
N LEU A 140 -5.74 5.94 1.48
CA LEU A 140 -4.92 5.46 0.37
C LEU A 140 -4.73 6.60 -0.63
N PHE A 141 -3.49 6.98 -0.92
CA PHE A 141 -3.17 7.97 -1.95
C PHE A 141 -2.78 7.27 -3.25
N ASP A 142 -3.56 7.48 -4.33
CA ASP A 142 -3.14 7.17 -5.70
C ASP A 142 -2.32 8.34 -6.24
N ARG A 143 -1.00 8.21 -6.16
CA ARG A 143 -0.03 9.31 -6.19
C ARG A 143 -0.13 10.25 -4.99
N SER A 144 0.99 10.84 -4.62
CA SER A 144 1.15 11.60 -3.39
C SER A 144 1.98 12.87 -3.63
N TRP A 145 2.47 13.47 -2.54
CA TRP A 145 3.46 14.55 -2.60
C TRP A 145 4.78 14.13 -3.26
N TYR A 146 5.03 12.82 -3.45
CA TYR A 146 6.16 12.34 -4.25
C TYR A 146 6.03 12.66 -5.75
N ASN A 147 4.88 13.14 -6.23
CA ASN A 147 4.76 13.66 -7.60
C ASN A 147 5.83 14.71 -7.91
N ARG A 148 6.20 15.56 -6.95
CA ARG A 148 7.30 16.53 -7.10
C ARG A 148 8.65 15.90 -7.36
N ALA A 149 8.94 14.80 -6.67
CA ALA A 149 10.22 14.09 -6.81
C ALA A 149 10.29 13.22 -8.08
N GLY A 150 9.14 12.90 -8.68
CA GLY A 150 9.04 12.09 -9.90
C GLY A 150 8.64 12.92 -11.11
N VAL A 151 7.33 13.03 -11.33
CA VAL A 151 6.75 13.58 -12.58
C VAL A 151 7.12 15.05 -12.77
N GLU A 152 6.96 15.90 -11.75
CA GLU A 152 7.27 17.34 -11.87
C GLU A 152 8.77 17.56 -12.14
N ARG A 153 9.65 16.75 -11.52
CA ARG A 153 11.09 16.84 -11.78
C ARG A 153 11.46 16.46 -13.22
N VAL A 154 10.74 15.52 -13.82
CA VAL A 154 11.02 15.01 -15.18
C VAL A 154 10.37 15.88 -16.26
N MET A 155 9.20 16.46 -16.00
CA MET A 155 8.41 17.17 -17.01
C MET A 155 8.51 18.70 -16.94
N GLY A 156 9.11 19.26 -15.87
CA GLY A 156 9.16 20.71 -15.63
C GLY A 156 7.82 21.27 -15.19
#